data_AF-A0A7J9DRW8-F1
#
_entry.id   AF-A0A7J9DRW8-F1
#
_cell.length_a   1.000
_cell.length_b   1.000
_cell.length_c   1.000
_cell.angle_alpha   90.00
_cell.angle_beta   90.00
_cell.angle_gamma   90.00
#
_symmetry.space_group_name_H-M   'P 1'
#
loop_
_entity.id
_entity.type
_entity.pdbx_description
1 polymer ?
#
loop_
_entity_poly.entity_id
_entity_poly.type
_entity_poly.pdbx_seq_one_letter_code
_entity_poly.pdbx_strand_id
1 'polypeptide(L)' 'MLDKRLTKIFCDICIKEILKCNKPGTHFTKDGWLKIMANFEKEACKTYSQRQLKYRWDALRKEWKACRNLNVKILV' A
#
# COMPACT_ATOMS: atom_id res chain seq x y z
N MET A 1 -6.75 9.95 -11.86
CA MET A 1 -6.73 10.68 -10.57
C MET A 1 -7.09 9.69 -9.47
N LEU A 2 -6.10 9.13 -8.76
CA LEU A 2 -6.39 8.26 -7.61
C LEU A 2 -6.91 9.15 -6.48
N ASP A 3 -8.07 8.82 -5.94
CA ASP A 3 -8.64 9.54 -4.79
C ASP A 3 -7.63 9.52 -3.62
N LYS A 4 -7.18 10.70 -3.18
CA LYS A 4 -6.20 10.87 -2.09
C LYS A 4 -6.69 10.22 -0.79
N ARG A 5 -8.00 10.22 -0.54
CA ARG A 5 -8.61 9.59 0.63
C ARG A 5 -8.45 8.07 0.58
N LEU A 6 -8.77 7.46 -0.57
CA LEU A 6 -8.60 6.01 -0.75
C LEU A 6 -7.13 5.59 -0.67
N THR A 7 -6.23 6.46 -1.12
CA THR A 7 -4.79 6.22 -1.03
C THR A 7 -4.33 6.20 0.43
N LYS A 8 -4.78 7.16 1.24
CA LYS A 8 -4.47 7.23 2.67
C LYS A 8 -4.97 5.99 3.42
N ILE A 9 -6.24 5.62 3.23
CA ILE A 9 -6.85 4.42 3.84
C ILE A 9 -6.04 3.17 3.47
N PHE A 10 -5.68 3.02 2.18
CA PHE A 10 -4.90 1.88 1.73
C PHE A 10 -3.52 1.81 2.39
N CYS A 11 -2.79 2.94 2.46
CA CYS A 11 -1.50 3.02 3.12
C CYS A 11 -1.61 2.65 4.61
N ASP A 12 -2.58 3.19 5.33
CA ASP A 12 -2.78 2.93 6.76
C ASP A 12 -3.04 1.43 7.01
N ILE A 13 -3.85 0.78 6.18
CA ILE A 13 -4.11 -0.66 6.26
C ILE A 13 -2.85 -1.47 5.98
N CYS A 14 -2.10 -1.13 4.93
CA CYS A 14 -0.84 -1.80 4.60
C CYS A 14 0.18 -1.68 5.75
N ILE A 15 0.32 -0.50 6.36
CA ILE A 15 1.23 -0.28 7.50
C ILE A 15 0.81 -1.13 8.69
N LYS A 16 -0.48 -1.13 9.05
CA LYS A 16 -1.01 -1.96 10.15
C LYS A 16 -0.70 -3.45 9.94
N GLU A 17 -0.85 -3.96 8.72
CA GLU A 17 -0.59 -5.38 8.43
C GLU A 17 0.92 -5.71 8.47
N ILE A 18 1.79 -4.82 7.97
CA ILE A 18 3.25 -4.97 8.06
C ILE A 18 3.71 -5.02 9.53
N LEU A 19 3.20 -4.11 10.36
CA LEU A 19 3.53 -4.05 11.78
C LEU A 19 3.07 -5.32 12.53
N LYS A 20 1.86 -5.83 12.23
CA LYS A 20 1.35 -7.06 12.85
C LYS A 20 2.18 -8.30 12.54
N CYS A 21 2.74 -8.39 11.34
CA CYS A 21 3.51 -9.56 10.94
C CYS A 21 4.96 -9.55 11.44
N ASN A 22 5.43 -8.49 12.11
CA ASN A 22 6.84 -8.29 12.49
C ASN A 22 7.83 -8.65 11.36
N LYS A 23 7.39 -8.49 10.10
CA LYS A 23 8.12 -8.92 8.91
C LYS A 23 8.36 -7.70 8.05
N PRO A 24 9.57 -7.13 8.06
CA PRO A 24 10.02 -6.22 7.03
C PRO A 24 10.31 -7.03 5.75
N GLY A 25 9.27 -7.64 5.19
CA GLY A 25 9.33 -8.37 3.93
C GLY A 25 8.95 -7.46 2.76
N THR A 26 9.46 -7.76 1.57
CA THR A 26 9.15 -7.00 0.36
C THR A 26 7.77 -7.31 -0.26
N HIS A 27 7.06 -8.30 0.30
CA HIS A 27 5.80 -8.83 -0.21
C HIS A 27 4.83 -9.23 0.92
N PHE A 28 3.53 -9.01 0.69
CA PHE A 28 2.46 -9.57 1.51
C PHE A 28 2.22 -11.04 1.18
N THR A 29 1.93 -11.86 2.19
CA THR A 29 1.48 -13.24 2.02
C THR A 29 0.07 -13.29 1.40
N LYS A 30 -0.39 -14.47 0.99
CA LYS A 30 -1.78 -14.65 0.51
C LYS A 30 -2.79 -14.19 1.56
N ASP A 31 -2.61 -14.60 2.82
CA ASP A 31 -3.46 -14.18 3.95
C ASP A 31 -3.37 -12.67 4.21
N GLY A 32 -2.17 -12.09 4.09
CA GLY A 32 -1.99 -10.63 4.22
C GLY A 32 -2.82 -9.87 3.18
N TRP A 33 -2.84 -10.33 1.93
CA TRP A 33 -3.68 -9.73 0.89
C TRP A 33 -5.18 -9.87 1.18
N LEU A 34 -5.64 -11.02 1.68
CA LEU A 34 -7.05 -11.21 2.04
C LEU A 34 -7.48 -10.25 3.15
N LYS A 35 -6.65 -10.08 4.18
CA LYS A 35 -6.90 -9.12 5.26
C LYS A 35 -6.90 -7.67 4.77
N ILE A 36 -5.95 -7.32 3.90
CA ILE A 36 -5.90 -5.98 3.28
C ILE A 36 -7.18 -5.72 2.49
N MET A 37 -7.64 -6.69 1.68
CA MET A 37 -8.88 -6.56 0.91
C MET A 37 -10.09 -6.34 1.83
N ALA A 38 -10.27 -7.20 2.84
CA ALA A 38 -11.40 -7.12 3.76
C ALA A 38 -11.42 -5.81 4.56
N ASN A 39 -10.27 -5.38 5.08
CA ASN A 39 -10.17 -4.12 5.82
C ASN A 39 -10.39 -2.91 4.90
N PHE A 40 -9.88 -2.97 3.67
CA PHE A 40 -10.04 -1.88 2.72
C PHE A 40 -11.50 -1.72 2.31
N GLU A 41 -12.20 -2.81 2.03
CA GLU A 41 -13.62 -2.78 1.74
C GLU A 41 -14.43 -2.20 2.90
N LYS A 42 -14.12 -2.61 4.13
CA LYS A 42 -14.75 -2.12 5.35
C LYS A 42 -14.53 -0.61 5.58
N GLU A 43 -13.31 -0.12 5.39
CA GLU A 43 -12.98 1.29 5.65
C GLU A 43 -13.34 2.23 4.48
N ALA A 44 -13.22 1.76 3.24
CA ALA A 44 -13.49 2.57 2.05
C ALA A 44 -14.95 2.45 1.56
N CYS A 45 -15.74 1.53 2.13
CA CYS A 45 -17.06 1.12 1.65
C CYS A 45 -17.07 0.81 0.14
N LYS A 46 -15.97 0.22 -0.36
CA LYS A 46 -15.76 -0.09 -1.78
C LYS A 46 -15.05 -1.42 -1.95
N THR A 47 -15.61 -2.27 -2.78
CA THR A 47 -14.99 -3.53 -3.21
C THR A 47 -13.91 -3.28 -4.26
N TYR A 48 -12.72 -3.82 -4.00
CA TYR A 48 -11.62 -3.84 -4.95
C TYR A 48 -11.07 -5.25 -5.07
N SER A 49 -10.81 -5.68 -6.30
CA SER A 49 -10.11 -6.94 -6.55
C SER A 49 -8.65 -6.86 -6.08
N GLN A 50 -8.08 -8.01 -5.74
CA GLN A 50 -6.67 -8.11 -5.39
C GLN A 50 -5.76 -7.50 -6.47
N ARG A 51 -6.11 -7.67 -7.76
CA ARG A 51 -5.36 -7.11 -8.89
C ARG A 51 -5.34 -5.59 -8.86
N GLN A 52 -6.46 -4.95 -8.56
CA GLN A 52 -6.54 -3.49 -8.45
C GLN A 52 -5.71 -2.96 -7.26
N LEU A 53 -5.76 -3.64 -6.11
CA LEU A 53 -4.96 -3.25 -4.95
C LEU A 53 -3.46 -3.48 -5.16
N LYS A 54 -3.08 -4.57 -5.84
CA LYS A 54 -1.68 -4.80 -6.26
C LYS A 54 -1.17 -3.70 -7.17
N TYR A 55 -1.97 -3.32 -8.19
CA TYR A 55 -1.60 -2.22 -9.09
C TYR A 55 -1.40 -0.90 -8.33
N ARG A 56 -2.27 -0.60 -7.35
CA ARG A 56 -2.11 0.57 -6.48
C ARG A 56 -0.85 0.49 -5.62
N TRP A 57 -0.59 -0.65 -5.02
CA TRP A 57 0.62 -0.89 -4.24
C TRP A 57 1.89 -0.67 -5.07
N ASP A 58 1.93 -1.20 -6.30
CA ASP A 58 3.06 -1.03 -7.21
C ASP A 58 3.24 0.44 -7.62
N ALA A 59 2.15 1.16 -7.88
CA ALA A 59 2.19 2.60 -8.16
C ALA A 59 2.77 3.40 -6.96
N LEU A 60 2.26 3.14 -5.75
CA LEU A 60 2.76 3.79 -4.53
C LEU A 60 4.23 3.49 -4.28
N ARG A 61 4.67 2.25 -4.55
CA ARG A 61 6.08 1.86 -4.40
C ARG A 61 6.97 2.56 -5.43
N LYS A 62 6.49 2.78 -6.66
CA LYS A 62 7.20 3.56 -7.68
C LYS A 62 7.34 5.02 -7.25
N GLU A 63 6.25 5.63 -6.78
CA GLU A 63 6.26 7.00 -6.26
C GLU A 63 7.21 7.16 -5.07
N TRP A 64 7.15 6.24 -4.09
CA TRP A 64 8.06 6.25 -2.93
C TRP A 64 9.53 6.14 -3.34
N LYS A 65 9.86 5.23 -4.28
CA LYS A 65 11.22 5.11 -4.83
C LYS A 65 11.67 6.39 -5.55
N ALA A 66 10.77 7.01 -6.32
CA ALA A 66 11.06 8.27 -7.01
C ALA A 66 11.36 9.38 -6.00
N CYS A 67 10.52 9.54 -4.96
CA CYS A 67 10.75 10.50 -3.88
C CYS A 67 12.06 10.24 -3.11
N ARG A 68 12.40 8.97 -2.84
CA ARG A 68 13.66 8.60 -2.21
C ARG A 68 14.87 8.95 -3.08
N ASN A 69 14.81 8.64 -4.38
CA ASN A 69 15.88 8.95 -5.32
C ASN A 69 16.05 10.47 -5.51
N LEU A 70 14.96 11.24 -5.47
CA LEU A 70 14.99 12.71 -5.46
C LEU A 70 15.69 13.27 -4.21
N ASN A 71 15.36 12.75 -3.02
CA ASN A 71 16.01 13.17 -1.78
C ASN A 71 17.51 12.83 -1.75
N VAL A 72 17.92 11.71 -2.35
CA VAL A 72 19.36 11.39 -2.47
C VAL A 72 20.05 12.34 -3.44
N LYS A 73 19.41 12.73 -4.55
CA LYS A 73 19.98 13.66 -5.56
C LYS A 73 20.12 15.11 -5.10
N ILE A 74 19.31 15.57 -4.15
CA ILE A 74 19.38 16.94 -3.60
C ILE A 74 20.51 17.04 -2.56
N LEU A 75 21.00 15.91 -2.05
CA LEU A 75 22.08 15.82 -1.07
C LEU A 75 23.44 15.43 -1.69
N VAL A 76 23.58 15.41 -3.02
CA VAL A 76 24.86 15.22 -3.74
C VAL A 76 25.25 16.47 -4.49
#